data_AF-A0A5C5WSP9-F1
#
_entry.id   AF-A0A5C5WSP9-F1
#
_cell.length_a   1.000
_cell.length_b   1.000
_cell.length_c   1.000
_cell.angle_alpha   90.00
_cell.angle_beta   90.00
_cell.angle_gamma   90.00
#
_symmetry.space_group_name_H-M   'P 1'
#
loop_
_entity.id
_entity.type
_entity.pdbx_description
1 polymer ?
#
loop_
_entity_poly.entity_id
_entity_poly.type
_entity_poly.pdbx_seq_one_letter_code
_entity_poly.pdbx_strand_id
1 'polypeptide(L)'
;MRSLVLLSFVAILVGCDAPVGSFATNHVWSLTLAKSRDAEMDQATEDVAVVVESLFGTPDEPKWPIEWMPDDLGMNVENLARAAGPVSSEKDGTHKGLFREHCVTCHALNGSGAGPASVFQNPYPRDFRPGVFKWKSTVRTAKPTRDDLLAVLHNGVAGSGMPSFALIDPNDLNALVDYVVYLSIRGEIERSLMAAAVDDLGYGAGDIDDDAKLVLHQPTDGGTTIASVVESVSRSWSQASDQVVQVPSIPTLGGDELASSIQRGEAFFHGQIANCVGCHGQGGAADLVTLDYDDWAKEYSTRLGLSPADRDAMRPFKKAGAPTPRLAKPRRLTLGVFRGGGDAETLYRRITQGIAGTPMPSVAVAETENGTGLTASQIADLVRYVQSLSGAAE
;
A
#
# COMPACT_ATOMS: atom_id res chain seq x y z
N MET A 1 20.32 17.40 64.90
CA MET A 1 20.83 16.92 63.60
C MET A 1 19.65 16.62 62.69
N ARG A 2 19.35 17.50 61.74
CA ARG A 2 18.36 17.27 60.67
C ARG A 2 19.17 17.04 59.39
N SER A 3 19.23 15.81 58.91
CA SER A 3 19.84 15.49 57.63
C SER A 3 18.82 15.71 56.53
N LEU A 4 19.00 16.78 55.75
CA LEU A 4 18.32 16.99 54.48
C LEU A 4 19.00 16.08 53.44
N VAL A 5 18.28 15.06 52.96
CA VAL A 5 18.70 14.30 51.77
C VAL A 5 18.23 15.10 50.55
N LEU A 6 19.17 15.72 49.85
CA LEU A 6 18.92 16.39 48.58
C LEU A 6 18.80 15.29 47.50
N LEU A 7 17.58 14.99 47.05
CA LEU A 7 17.38 14.19 45.84
C LEU A 7 17.68 15.08 44.63
N SER A 8 18.85 14.90 44.04
CA SER A 8 19.19 15.45 42.73
C SER A 8 18.40 14.70 41.65
N PHE A 9 17.30 15.27 41.19
CA PHE A 9 16.64 14.85 39.96
C PHE A 9 17.53 15.25 38.77
N VAL A 10 18.29 14.29 38.25
CA VAL A 10 18.95 14.43 36.94
C VAL A 10 17.86 14.24 35.88
N ALA A 11 17.36 15.35 35.35
CA ALA A 11 16.55 15.33 34.14
C ALA A 11 17.47 15.00 32.96
N ILE A 12 17.41 13.76 32.47
CA ILE A 12 18.05 13.40 31.19
C ILE A 12 17.25 14.11 30.10
N LEU A 13 17.78 15.23 29.62
CA LEU A 13 17.30 15.90 28.41
C LEU A 13 17.70 15.04 27.20
N VAL A 14 16.95 13.97 26.93
CA VAL A 14 16.99 13.34 25.61
C VAL A 14 16.37 14.35 24.66
N GLY A 15 17.21 15.04 23.87
CA GLY A 15 16.76 16.02 22.89
C GLY A 15 15.82 15.39 21.87
N CYS A 16 14.95 16.21 21.27
CA CYS A 16 14.04 15.79 20.20
C CYS A 16 14.75 15.29 18.92
N ASP A 17 16.08 15.42 18.85
CA ASP A 17 16.94 15.02 17.72
C ASP A 17 17.70 13.72 17.97
N ALA A 18 17.27 12.89 18.93
CA ALA A 18 17.89 11.56 19.11
C ALA A 18 17.70 10.72 17.83
N PRO A 19 18.77 10.06 17.34
CA PRO A 19 18.67 9.21 16.16
C PRO A 19 17.66 8.09 16.40
N VAL A 20 16.84 7.80 15.38
CA VAL A 20 15.86 6.73 15.43
C VAL A 20 16.57 5.44 15.05
N GLY A 21 16.90 4.66 16.09
CA GLY A 21 17.75 3.48 15.96
C GLY A 21 17.14 2.32 15.17
N SER A 22 15.81 2.22 15.05
CA SER A 22 15.17 1.11 14.33
C SER A 22 13.79 1.48 13.80
N PHE A 23 13.34 0.77 12.78
CA PHE A 23 11.95 0.84 12.32
C PHE A 23 11.04 0.12 13.30
N ALA A 24 9.87 0.70 13.61
CA ALA A 24 8.86 0.01 14.39
C ALA A 24 8.39 -1.28 13.68
N THR A 25 8.45 -2.41 14.38
CA THR A 25 8.05 -3.72 13.87
C THR A 25 6.54 -3.79 13.61
N ASN A 26 6.13 -4.68 12.70
CA ASN A 26 4.73 -4.84 12.30
C ASN A 26 3.88 -5.62 13.32
N HIS A 27 3.68 -5.03 14.50
CA HIS A 27 2.91 -5.64 15.59
C HIS A 27 1.47 -6.01 15.22
N VAL A 28 0.81 -5.24 14.34
CA VAL A 28 -0.54 -5.57 13.86
C VAL A 28 -0.54 -6.88 13.08
N TRP A 29 0.46 -7.09 12.23
CA TRP A 29 0.61 -8.33 11.47
C TRP A 29 1.02 -9.49 12.35
N SER A 30 1.96 -9.28 13.28
CA SER A 30 2.33 -10.27 14.30
C SER A 30 1.11 -10.76 15.09
N LEU A 31 0.27 -9.86 15.62
CA LEU A 31 -0.99 -10.24 16.28
C LEU A 31 -2.01 -10.93 15.36
N THR A 32 -2.01 -10.56 14.08
CA THR A 32 -2.89 -11.21 13.08
C THR A 32 -2.47 -12.65 12.85
N LEU A 33 -1.16 -12.91 12.71
CA LEU A 33 -0.61 -14.25 12.61
C LEU A 33 -0.87 -15.05 13.89
N ALA A 34 -0.56 -14.48 15.06
CA ALA A 34 -0.81 -15.12 16.34
C ALA A 34 -2.25 -15.63 16.47
N LYS A 35 -3.23 -14.80 16.08
CA LYS A 35 -4.64 -15.16 16.13
C LYS A 35 -5.06 -16.15 15.03
N SER A 36 -4.51 -16.02 13.82
CA SER A 36 -4.92 -16.85 12.68
C SER A 36 -4.23 -18.21 12.62
N ARG A 37 -3.11 -18.37 13.33
CA ARG A 37 -2.32 -19.61 13.42
C ARG A 37 -2.34 -20.25 14.80
N ASP A 38 -2.91 -19.56 15.80
CA ASP A 38 -2.89 -19.99 17.19
C ASP A 38 -1.45 -20.23 17.68
N ALA A 39 -0.57 -19.26 17.43
CA ALA A 39 0.87 -19.36 17.65
C ALA A 39 1.43 -18.14 18.42
N GLU A 40 2.43 -18.37 19.27
CA GLU A 40 3.19 -17.29 19.94
C GLU A 40 4.17 -16.64 18.97
N MET A 41 4.18 -15.31 18.91
CA MET A 41 4.90 -14.56 17.86
C MET A 41 6.10 -13.75 18.36
N ASP A 42 6.39 -13.74 19.66
CA ASP A 42 7.43 -12.87 20.22
C ASP A 42 8.81 -13.17 19.61
N GLN A 43 9.25 -14.44 19.64
CA GLN A 43 10.54 -14.84 19.07
C GLN A 43 10.60 -14.61 17.55
N ALA A 44 9.53 -14.92 16.81
CA ALA A 44 9.48 -14.67 15.37
C ALA A 44 9.58 -13.18 15.07
N THR A 45 8.92 -12.33 15.86
CA THR A 45 8.94 -10.88 15.70
C THR A 45 10.33 -10.31 15.98
N GLU A 46 11.02 -10.82 17.01
CA GLU A 46 12.38 -10.41 17.37
C GLU A 46 13.41 -10.81 16.30
N ASP A 47 13.41 -12.09 15.89
CA ASP A 47 14.37 -12.58 14.90
C ASP A 47 14.18 -11.91 13.54
N VAL A 48 12.92 -11.74 13.10
CA VAL A 48 12.61 -11.02 11.86
C VAL A 48 13.07 -9.57 11.94
N ALA A 49 12.91 -8.90 13.09
CA ALA A 49 13.38 -7.52 13.25
C ALA A 49 14.89 -7.40 13.05
N VAL A 50 15.66 -8.35 13.61
CA VAL A 50 17.13 -8.41 13.45
C VAL A 50 17.51 -8.64 12.00
N VAL A 51 16.86 -9.58 11.31
CA VAL A 51 17.12 -9.87 9.89
C VAL A 51 16.82 -8.66 9.01
N VAL A 52 15.64 -8.05 9.19
CA VAL A 52 15.19 -6.91 8.38
C VAL A 52 16.07 -5.69 8.64
N GLU A 53 16.47 -5.41 9.88
CA GLU A 53 17.41 -4.32 10.18
C GLU A 53 18.82 -4.59 9.60
N SER A 54 19.26 -5.85 9.60
CA SER A 54 20.54 -6.22 9.00
C SER A 54 20.54 -6.00 7.48
N LEU A 55 19.46 -6.37 6.80
CA LEU A 55 19.29 -6.21 5.35
C LEU A 55 19.04 -4.75 4.94
N PHE A 56 18.17 -4.04 5.66
CA PHE A 56 17.63 -2.75 5.22
C PHE A 56 18.07 -1.56 6.07
N GLY A 57 18.77 -1.77 7.18
CA GLY A 57 19.22 -0.69 8.06
C GLY A 57 18.10 -0.03 8.84
N THR A 58 18.29 1.24 9.16
CA THR A 58 17.44 2.01 10.08
C THR A 58 16.76 3.18 9.36
N PRO A 59 15.78 3.87 9.99
CA PRO A 59 15.18 5.08 9.41
C PRO A 59 16.16 6.22 9.13
N ASP A 60 17.31 6.26 9.83
CA ASP A 60 18.36 7.26 9.63
C ASP A 60 19.48 6.78 8.73
N GLU A 61 19.75 5.48 8.70
CA GLU A 61 20.84 4.86 7.96
C GLU A 61 20.30 3.68 7.13
N PRO A 62 19.59 3.96 6.02
CA PRO A 62 19.01 2.90 5.19
C PRO A 62 20.12 2.12 4.48
N LYS A 63 19.93 0.81 4.37
CA LYS A 63 20.77 -0.11 3.60
C LYS A 63 19.95 -0.71 2.47
N TRP A 64 20.65 -1.06 1.38
CA TRP A 64 20.08 -1.81 0.28
C TRP A 64 20.91 -3.08 0.08
N PRO A 65 20.36 -4.28 0.29
CA PRO A 65 21.14 -5.52 0.23
C PRO A 65 21.35 -5.93 -1.24
N ILE A 66 22.25 -5.22 -1.93
CA ILE A 66 22.41 -5.31 -3.40
C ILE A 66 22.69 -6.75 -3.89
N GLU A 67 23.43 -7.54 -3.12
CA GLU A 67 23.77 -8.94 -3.46
C GLU A 67 22.54 -9.87 -3.48
N TRP A 68 21.43 -9.45 -2.87
CA TRP A 68 20.19 -10.23 -2.77
C TRP A 68 19.10 -9.72 -3.71
N MET A 69 19.38 -8.66 -4.46
CA MET A 69 18.38 -7.93 -5.25
C MET A 69 18.64 -8.10 -6.75
N PRO A 70 17.59 -8.18 -7.58
CA PRO A 70 17.74 -8.17 -9.03
C PRO A 70 18.37 -6.86 -9.52
N ASP A 71 19.32 -6.95 -10.45
CA ASP A 71 19.99 -5.79 -11.06
C ASP A 71 19.01 -4.84 -11.77
N ASP A 72 17.90 -5.38 -12.29
CA ASP A 72 16.90 -4.68 -13.09
C ASP A 72 15.85 -3.92 -12.25
N LEU A 73 15.90 -4.00 -10.92
CA LEU A 73 14.98 -3.27 -10.05
C LEU A 73 15.16 -1.73 -10.14
N GLY A 74 16.34 -1.26 -10.54
CA GLY A 74 16.60 0.16 -10.77
C GLY A 74 16.59 1.02 -9.50
N MET A 75 16.96 0.45 -8.36
CA MET A 75 17.07 1.18 -7.09
C MET A 75 18.30 2.09 -7.07
N ASN A 76 18.13 3.36 -6.72
CA ASN A 76 19.25 4.28 -6.49
C ASN A 76 19.52 4.43 -4.98
N VAL A 77 20.68 3.96 -4.52
CA VAL A 77 21.04 3.99 -3.08
C VAL A 77 21.32 5.42 -2.58
N GLU A 78 21.82 6.31 -3.43
CA GLU A 78 22.00 7.73 -3.06
C GLU A 78 20.66 8.41 -2.79
N ASN A 79 19.63 8.02 -3.55
CA ASN A 79 18.26 8.47 -3.34
C ASN A 79 17.70 8.00 -2.00
N LEU A 80 18.02 6.77 -1.56
CA LEU A 80 17.64 6.31 -0.22
C LEU A 80 18.28 7.17 0.88
N ALA A 81 19.57 7.47 0.75
CA ALA A 81 20.29 8.33 1.69
C ALA A 81 19.75 9.78 1.69
N ARG A 82 19.22 10.27 0.56
CA ARG A 82 18.55 11.58 0.48
C ARG A 82 17.16 11.57 1.12
N ALA A 83 16.40 10.50 0.97
CA ALA A 83 15.04 10.44 1.48
C ALA A 83 14.96 10.13 2.99
N ALA A 84 15.92 9.36 3.50
CA ALA A 84 16.01 8.97 4.90
C ALA A 84 16.61 10.07 5.79
N GLY A 85 16.62 9.83 7.10
CA GLY A 85 17.29 10.72 8.04
C GLY A 85 16.47 11.95 8.43
N PRO A 86 16.99 12.75 9.38
CA PRO A 86 16.40 14.04 9.75
C PRO A 86 16.45 15.04 8.59
N VAL A 87 15.48 15.95 8.56
CA VAL A 87 15.39 17.01 7.54
C VAL A 87 16.59 17.92 7.67
N SER A 88 17.36 18.07 6.58
CA SER A 88 18.53 18.94 6.53
C SER A 88 18.85 19.36 5.10
N SER A 89 19.68 20.38 4.95
CA SER A 89 20.18 20.85 3.66
C SER A 89 21.70 20.91 3.67
N GLU A 90 22.33 20.41 2.61
CA GLU A 90 23.77 20.51 2.41
C GLU A 90 24.16 21.88 1.82
N LYS A 91 25.47 22.18 1.83
CA LYS A 91 26.01 23.46 1.36
C LYS A 91 25.78 23.70 -0.14
N ASP A 92 25.67 22.64 -0.92
CA ASP A 92 25.42 22.69 -2.36
C ASP A 92 23.92 22.80 -2.71
N GLY A 93 23.05 22.85 -1.70
CA GLY A 93 21.60 22.93 -1.86
C GLY A 93 20.89 21.57 -1.87
N THR A 94 21.60 20.45 -1.77
CA THR A 94 20.99 19.12 -1.70
C THR A 94 20.11 19.01 -0.45
N HIS A 95 18.84 18.63 -0.63
CA HIS A 95 17.91 18.39 0.47
C HIS A 95 17.93 16.93 0.93
N LYS A 96 17.84 16.71 2.25
CA LYS A 96 17.89 15.40 2.91
C LYS A 96 16.69 15.24 3.86
N GLY A 97 16.32 14.00 4.18
CA GLY A 97 15.17 13.71 5.03
C GLY A 97 13.83 13.94 4.34
N LEU A 98 13.79 13.85 3.00
CA LEU A 98 12.61 14.15 2.18
C LEU A 98 11.35 13.40 2.65
N PHE A 99 11.49 12.13 3.01
CA PHE A 99 10.34 11.34 3.46
C PHE A 99 9.83 11.82 4.83
N ARG A 100 10.73 12.22 5.73
CA ARG A 100 10.35 12.82 7.02
C ARG A 100 9.65 14.15 6.85
N GLU A 101 10.14 14.97 5.94
CA GLU A 101 9.55 16.27 5.64
C GLU A 101 8.14 16.15 5.07
N HIS A 102 7.95 15.26 4.08
CA HIS A 102 6.73 15.27 3.26
C HIS A 102 5.73 14.16 3.58
N CYS A 103 6.18 13.01 4.10
CA CYS A 103 5.37 11.80 4.10
C CYS A 103 5.06 11.25 5.51
N VAL A 104 6.00 11.33 6.45
CA VAL A 104 5.91 10.65 7.77
C VAL A 104 4.67 11.04 8.57
N THR A 105 4.24 12.30 8.49
CA THR A 105 3.04 12.78 9.19
C THR A 105 1.80 11.94 8.89
N CYS A 106 1.69 11.42 7.67
CA CYS A 106 0.59 10.55 7.24
C CYS A 106 1.00 9.08 7.18
N HIS A 107 2.15 8.76 6.60
CA HIS A 107 2.57 7.39 6.29
C HIS A 107 3.40 6.70 7.38
N ALA A 108 3.80 7.42 8.43
CA ALA A 108 4.76 6.99 9.47
C ALA A 108 6.14 6.62 8.91
N LEU A 109 7.16 6.55 9.79
CA LEU A 109 8.54 6.25 9.38
C LEU A 109 8.70 4.90 8.70
N ASN A 110 7.97 3.88 9.15
CA ASN A 110 8.00 2.53 8.58
C ASN A 110 7.02 2.32 7.42
N GLY A 111 6.37 3.38 6.92
CA GLY A 111 5.41 3.29 5.82
C GLY A 111 4.08 2.62 6.19
N SER A 112 3.77 2.47 7.48
CA SER A 112 2.55 1.79 7.96
C SER A 112 1.23 2.49 7.66
N GLY A 113 1.25 3.73 7.17
CA GLY A 113 0.03 4.53 7.02
C GLY A 113 -0.56 5.01 8.35
N ALA A 114 0.13 4.76 9.47
CA ALA A 114 -0.31 5.08 10.83
C ALA A 114 0.40 6.32 11.40
N GLY A 115 0.75 7.30 10.56
CA GLY A 115 1.33 8.57 11.00
C GLY A 115 0.37 9.36 11.91
N PRO A 116 0.86 10.34 12.68
CA PRO A 116 0.04 11.08 13.66
C PRO A 116 -1.19 11.75 13.04
N ALA A 117 -1.13 12.17 11.77
CA ALA A 117 -2.28 12.76 11.07
C ALA A 117 -3.24 11.74 10.46
N SER A 118 -2.85 10.45 10.36
CA SER A 118 -3.62 9.40 9.68
C SER A 118 -5.04 9.24 10.23
N VAL A 119 -5.22 9.41 11.54
CA VAL A 119 -6.52 9.27 12.22
C VAL A 119 -7.57 10.27 11.70
N PHE A 120 -7.13 11.42 11.19
CA PHE A 120 -7.99 12.47 10.64
C PHE A 120 -8.23 12.31 9.13
N GLN A 121 -7.51 11.42 8.45
CA GLN A 121 -7.65 11.22 7.00
C GLN A 121 -8.73 10.21 6.69
N ASN A 122 -9.60 10.52 5.72
CA ASN A 122 -10.56 9.57 5.17
C ASN A 122 -10.54 9.61 3.63
N PRO A 123 -9.93 8.62 2.96
CA PRO A 123 -9.44 7.33 3.45
C PRO A 123 -8.16 7.46 4.27
N TYR A 124 -7.78 6.41 5.00
CA TYR A 124 -6.46 6.35 5.65
C TYR A 124 -5.33 6.42 4.62
N PRO A 125 -4.16 6.96 5.00
CA PRO A 125 -2.95 6.90 4.20
C PRO A 125 -2.59 5.44 3.90
N ARG A 126 -2.00 5.19 2.73
CA ARG A 126 -1.62 3.83 2.30
C ARG A 126 -0.54 3.25 3.23
N ASP A 127 -0.78 2.05 3.76
CA ASP A 127 0.25 1.16 4.28
C ASP A 127 1.05 0.54 3.12
N PHE A 128 2.34 0.82 3.05
CA PHE A 128 3.25 0.33 2.02
C PHE A 128 3.72 -1.10 2.28
N ARG A 129 3.70 -1.55 3.54
CA ARG A 129 4.32 -2.82 3.96
C ARG A 129 3.69 -4.07 3.31
N PRO A 130 2.39 -4.10 2.94
CA PRO A 130 1.83 -5.21 2.16
C PRO A 130 2.18 -5.19 0.67
N GLY A 131 2.78 -4.10 0.14
CA GLY A 131 3.08 -3.98 -1.29
C GLY A 131 1.86 -3.86 -2.20
N VAL A 132 0.72 -3.43 -1.67
CA VAL A 132 -0.56 -3.35 -2.40
C VAL A 132 -0.93 -1.90 -2.74
N PHE A 133 -0.89 -1.56 -4.02
CA PHE A 133 -1.13 -0.21 -4.53
C PHE A 133 -2.44 -0.12 -5.34
N LYS A 134 -3.20 0.97 -5.13
CA LYS A 134 -4.52 1.19 -5.77
C LYS A 134 -4.40 1.79 -7.18
N TRP A 135 -3.52 2.78 -7.32
CA TRP A 135 -3.42 3.62 -8.52
C TRP A 135 -2.18 3.18 -9.27
N LYS A 136 -2.38 2.25 -10.20
CA LYS A 136 -1.30 1.63 -10.97
C LYS A 136 -1.77 1.16 -12.33
N SER A 137 -0.85 1.04 -13.27
CA SER A 137 -1.11 0.62 -14.64
C SER A 137 -1.05 -0.91 -14.82
N THR A 138 -0.52 -1.64 -13.82
CA THR A 138 -0.30 -3.08 -13.87
C THR A 138 -1.52 -3.92 -13.47
N VAL A 139 -1.56 -5.20 -13.88
CA VAL A 139 -2.64 -6.15 -13.54
C VAL A 139 -2.88 -6.20 -12.03
N ARG A 140 -4.12 -6.46 -11.59
CA ARG A 140 -4.57 -6.22 -10.20
C ARG A 140 -3.58 -6.66 -9.10
N THR A 141 -2.98 -7.85 -9.24
CA THR A 141 -2.08 -8.46 -8.25
C THR A 141 -0.62 -8.02 -8.37
N ALA A 142 -0.20 -7.43 -9.49
CA ALA A 142 1.17 -6.99 -9.72
C ALA A 142 1.51 -5.69 -8.96
N LYS A 143 2.81 -5.45 -8.78
CA LYS A 143 3.37 -4.24 -8.17
C LYS A 143 3.15 -3.01 -9.07
N PRO A 144 3.13 -1.78 -8.52
CA PRO A 144 3.14 -0.58 -9.35
C PRO A 144 4.49 -0.45 -10.07
N THR A 145 4.50 0.17 -11.25
CA THR A 145 5.76 0.61 -11.86
C THR A 145 6.30 1.84 -11.12
N ARG A 146 7.56 2.22 -11.39
CA ARG A 146 8.10 3.49 -10.90
C ARG A 146 7.29 4.69 -11.42
N ASP A 147 6.89 4.64 -12.68
CA ASP A 147 6.07 5.69 -13.31
C ASP A 147 4.69 5.81 -12.66
N ASP A 148 4.08 4.70 -12.24
CA ASP A 148 2.83 4.74 -11.47
C ASP A 148 3.01 5.51 -10.15
N LEU A 149 4.09 5.22 -9.41
CA LEU A 149 4.39 5.90 -8.14
C LEU A 149 4.71 7.37 -8.35
N LEU A 150 5.50 7.70 -9.37
CA LEU A 150 5.84 9.08 -9.73
C LEU A 150 4.57 9.86 -10.11
N ALA A 151 3.68 9.27 -10.90
CA ALA A 151 2.40 9.90 -11.28
C ALA A 151 1.53 10.18 -10.05
N VAL A 152 1.49 9.26 -9.07
CA VAL A 152 0.75 9.46 -7.81
C VAL A 152 1.36 10.59 -6.97
N LEU A 153 2.69 10.67 -6.83
CA LEU A 153 3.32 11.78 -6.10
C LEU A 153 3.10 13.11 -6.81
N HIS A 154 3.33 13.15 -8.13
CA HIS A 154 3.17 14.36 -8.92
C HIS A 154 1.73 14.90 -8.85
N ASN A 155 0.73 14.05 -9.07
CA ASN A 155 -0.67 14.48 -9.17
C ASN A 155 -1.40 14.52 -7.83
N GLY A 156 -0.88 13.82 -6.81
CA GLY A 156 -1.63 13.53 -5.59
C GLY A 156 -2.79 12.56 -5.85
N VAL A 157 -3.67 12.43 -4.85
CA VAL A 157 -4.88 11.57 -4.98
C VAL A 157 -6.12 12.41 -4.69
N ALA A 158 -6.80 12.81 -5.76
CA ALA A 158 -7.92 13.74 -5.70
C ALA A 158 -9.07 13.24 -4.78
N GLY A 159 -9.58 14.11 -3.90
CA GLY A 159 -10.60 13.73 -2.92
C GLY A 159 -10.07 12.80 -1.80
N SER A 160 -8.79 12.96 -1.46
CA SER A 160 -8.13 12.38 -0.27
C SER A 160 -7.18 13.41 0.34
N GLY A 161 -6.51 13.07 1.45
CA GLY A 161 -5.49 13.92 2.08
C GLY A 161 -4.11 13.89 1.42
N MET A 162 -3.91 13.14 0.33
CA MET A 162 -2.62 13.06 -0.39
C MET A 162 -2.50 14.22 -1.39
N PRO A 163 -1.65 15.23 -1.12
CA PRO A 163 -1.51 16.40 -1.98
C PRO A 163 -0.72 16.09 -3.26
N SER A 164 -0.74 17.03 -4.20
CA SER A 164 0.19 17.05 -5.34
C SER A 164 1.56 17.55 -4.88
N PHE A 165 2.60 16.89 -5.37
CA PHE A 165 4.00 17.27 -5.15
C PHE A 165 4.67 17.79 -6.44
N ALA A 166 3.88 18.28 -7.41
CA ALA A 166 4.38 18.77 -8.70
C ALA A 166 5.39 19.93 -8.61
N LEU A 167 5.50 20.58 -7.45
CA LEU A 167 6.44 21.68 -7.20
C LEU A 167 7.77 21.22 -6.56
N ILE A 168 7.87 19.94 -6.16
CA ILE A 168 9.12 19.36 -5.65
C ILE A 168 10.06 19.09 -6.84
N ASP A 169 11.38 19.25 -6.62
CA ASP A 169 12.39 18.96 -7.64
C ASP A 169 12.23 17.51 -8.17
N PRO A 170 12.30 17.27 -9.48
CA PRO A 170 12.16 15.93 -10.02
C PRO A 170 13.13 14.90 -9.43
N ASN A 171 14.35 15.30 -9.04
CA ASN A 171 15.30 14.38 -8.40
C ASN A 171 14.89 14.04 -6.97
N ASP A 172 14.29 14.99 -6.24
CA ASP A 172 13.72 14.75 -4.91
C ASP A 172 12.48 13.85 -5.00
N LEU A 173 11.63 14.03 -6.01
CA LEU A 173 10.51 13.13 -6.30
C LEU A 173 10.99 11.70 -6.59
N ASN A 174 12.03 11.54 -7.40
CA ASN A 174 12.62 10.23 -7.65
C ASN A 174 13.19 9.60 -6.37
N ALA A 175 13.80 10.41 -5.48
CA ALA A 175 14.26 9.92 -4.20
C ALA A 175 13.12 9.45 -3.29
N LEU A 176 11.98 10.15 -3.28
CA LEU A 176 10.78 9.71 -2.60
C LEU A 176 10.20 8.42 -3.20
N VAL A 177 10.20 8.26 -4.53
CA VAL A 177 9.77 7.02 -5.19
C VAL A 177 10.64 5.85 -4.76
N ASP A 178 11.98 5.99 -4.82
CA ASP A 178 12.92 4.97 -4.36
C ASP A 178 12.66 4.57 -2.90
N TYR A 179 12.42 5.56 -2.04
CA TYR A 179 12.18 5.30 -0.64
C TYR A 179 10.84 4.60 -0.38
N VAL A 180 9.78 4.92 -1.15
CA VAL A 180 8.51 4.19 -1.08
C VAL A 180 8.66 2.75 -1.53
N VAL A 181 9.42 2.49 -2.61
CA VAL A 181 9.73 1.13 -3.08
C VAL A 181 10.53 0.38 -2.00
N TYR A 182 11.55 1.02 -1.42
CA TYR A 182 12.34 0.48 -0.32
C TYR A 182 11.48 0.09 0.89
N LEU A 183 10.61 0.97 1.38
CA LEU A 183 9.71 0.68 2.50
C LEU A 183 8.73 -0.45 2.19
N SER A 184 8.30 -0.55 0.93
CA SER A 184 7.38 -1.61 0.49
C SER A 184 8.08 -2.96 0.48
N ILE A 185 9.25 -3.07 -0.17
CA ILE A 185 10.04 -4.32 -0.23
C ILE A 185 10.45 -4.76 1.17
N ARG A 186 10.98 -3.84 1.99
CA ARG A 186 11.32 -4.10 3.40
C ARG A 186 10.12 -4.65 4.16
N GLY A 187 8.97 -3.99 4.07
CA GLY A 187 7.76 -4.38 4.79
C GLY A 187 7.14 -5.69 4.31
N GLU A 188 7.25 -6.00 3.02
CA GLU A 188 6.79 -7.27 2.47
C GLU A 188 7.66 -8.43 2.92
N ILE A 189 8.99 -8.25 2.93
CA ILE A 189 9.92 -9.24 3.46
C ILE A 189 9.67 -9.44 4.96
N GLU A 190 9.51 -8.37 5.75
CA GLU A 190 9.13 -8.46 7.16
C GLU A 190 7.87 -9.31 7.37
N ARG A 191 6.81 -9.05 6.59
CA ARG A 191 5.54 -9.78 6.70
C ARG A 191 5.65 -11.24 6.27
N SER A 192 6.37 -11.50 5.18
CA SER A 192 6.56 -12.85 4.63
C SER A 192 7.43 -13.71 5.53
N LEU A 193 8.49 -13.15 6.12
CA LEU A 193 9.33 -13.86 7.08
C LEU A 193 8.56 -14.19 8.37
N MET A 194 7.74 -13.28 8.89
CA MET A 194 6.89 -13.59 10.05
C MET A 194 5.92 -14.74 9.77
N ALA A 195 5.35 -14.79 8.56
CA ALA A 195 4.46 -15.87 8.16
C ALA A 195 5.23 -17.19 8.01
N ALA A 196 6.33 -17.19 7.26
CA ALA A 196 7.18 -18.37 7.06
C ALA A 196 7.78 -18.91 8.37
N ALA A 197 8.09 -18.04 9.33
CA ALA A 197 8.57 -18.44 10.65
C ALA A 197 7.61 -19.45 11.31
N VAL A 198 6.30 -19.16 11.28
CA VAL A 198 5.28 -20.02 11.90
C VAL A 198 4.86 -21.15 10.96
N ASP A 199 4.62 -20.83 9.69
CA ASP A 199 4.05 -21.76 8.73
C ASP A 199 5.07 -22.85 8.31
N ASP A 200 6.36 -22.51 8.26
CA ASP A 200 7.41 -23.37 7.69
C ASP A 200 8.56 -23.73 8.67
N LEU A 201 8.89 -22.84 9.61
CA LEU A 201 10.07 -22.98 10.49
C LEU A 201 9.73 -23.41 11.94
N GLY A 202 8.45 -23.65 12.24
CA GLY A 202 8.02 -24.18 13.53
C GLY A 202 8.05 -23.17 14.69
N TYR A 203 8.15 -21.87 14.41
CA TYR A 203 8.03 -20.85 15.45
C TYR A 203 6.65 -20.91 16.13
N GLY A 204 6.63 -20.66 17.45
CA GLY A 204 5.40 -20.60 18.25
C GLY A 204 4.89 -21.94 18.78
N ALA A 205 5.54 -23.07 18.43
CA ALA A 205 5.17 -24.41 18.90
C ALA A 205 6.06 -24.96 20.04
N GLY A 206 7.00 -24.15 20.56
CA GLY A 206 7.95 -24.54 21.61
C GLY A 206 9.36 -24.07 21.29
N ASP A 207 10.37 -24.85 21.70
CA ASP A 207 11.77 -24.60 21.37
C ASP A 207 12.01 -24.75 19.87
N ILE A 208 12.75 -23.81 19.29
CA ILE A 208 13.05 -23.74 17.86
C ILE A 208 14.43 -24.38 17.62
N ASP A 209 14.53 -25.23 16.60
CA ASP A 209 15.80 -25.79 16.15
C ASP A 209 16.77 -24.66 15.76
N ASP A 210 18.05 -24.78 16.12
CA ASP A 210 19.06 -23.81 15.73
C ASP A 210 19.17 -23.66 14.21
N ASP A 211 18.87 -24.71 13.43
CA ASP A 211 18.86 -24.66 11.97
C ASP A 211 17.63 -23.90 11.41
N ALA A 212 16.52 -23.90 12.13
CA ALA A 212 15.29 -23.20 11.74
C ALA A 212 15.32 -21.71 12.09
N LYS A 213 16.28 -21.26 12.92
CA LYS A 213 16.37 -19.86 13.33
C LYS A 213 16.65 -18.93 12.16
N LEU A 214 15.89 -17.84 12.07
CA LEU A 214 16.05 -16.80 11.07
C LEU A 214 17.34 -15.99 11.32
N VAL A 215 18.44 -16.48 10.75
CA VAL A 215 19.76 -15.82 10.79
C VAL A 215 20.30 -15.70 9.37
N LEU A 216 20.98 -14.59 9.06
CA LEU A 216 21.64 -14.35 7.76
C LEU A 216 22.91 -15.23 7.59
N HIS A 217 22.75 -16.54 7.69
CA HIS A 217 23.81 -17.53 7.55
C HIS A 217 23.31 -18.74 6.76
N GLN A 218 24.09 -19.14 5.74
CA GLN A 218 23.83 -20.32 4.93
C GLN A 218 24.84 -21.44 5.26
N PRO A 219 24.46 -22.73 5.16
CA PRO A 219 23.17 -23.25 4.70
C PRO A 219 22.28 -23.74 5.87
N THR A 220 21.52 -22.84 6.50
CA THR A 220 20.49 -23.20 7.49
C THR A 220 19.10 -23.14 6.86
N ASP A 221 18.12 -23.87 7.39
CA ASP A 221 16.72 -23.77 6.96
C ASP A 221 16.19 -22.33 7.08
N GLY A 222 16.50 -21.65 8.17
CA GLY A 222 16.15 -20.24 8.39
C GLY A 222 16.83 -19.30 7.38
N GLY A 223 18.13 -19.48 7.14
CA GLY A 223 18.86 -18.72 6.13
C GLY A 223 18.28 -18.92 4.72
N THR A 224 17.98 -20.17 4.36
CA THR A 224 17.37 -20.54 3.06
C THR A 224 16.00 -19.88 2.88
N THR A 225 15.19 -19.87 3.94
CA THR A 225 13.89 -19.17 3.95
C THR A 225 14.05 -17.67 3.70
N ILE A 226 15.05 -17.04 4.32
CA ILE A 226 15.34 -15.61 4.08
C ILE A 226 15.67 -15.36 2.61
N ALA A 227 16.56 -16.17 2.02
CA ALA A 227 16.93 -16.03 0.61
C ALA A 227 15.72 -16.18 -0.32
N SER A 228 14.90 -17.20 -0.10
CA SER A 228 13.70 -17.43 -0.91
C SER A 228 12.69 -16.29 -0.81
N VAL A 229 12.44 -15.76 0.40
CA VAL A 229 11.51 -14.64 0.60
C VAL A 229 12.03 -13.37 -0.07
N VAL A 230 13.31 -13.03 0.11
CA VAL A 230 13.92 -11.84 -0.51
C VAL A 230 13.87 -11.94 -2.03
N GLU A 231 14.23 -13.09 -2.60
CA GLU A 231 14.20 -13.35 -4.04
C GLU A 231 12.77 -13.22 -4.61
N SER A 232 11.78 -13.83 -3.96
CA SER A 232 10.38 -13.80 -4.40
C SER A 232 9.79 -12.39 -4.38
N VAL A 233 9.99 -11.66 -3.29
CA VAL A 233 9.49 -10.28 -3.16
C VAL A 233 10.18 -9.37 -4.18
N SER A 234 11.51 -9.37 -4.22
CA SER A 234 12.27 -8.47 -5.10
C SER A 234 11.98 -8.71 -6.60
N ARG A 235 11.87 -9.98 -7.02
CA ARG A 235 11.47 -10.33 -8.39
C ARG A 235 10.08 -9.82 -8.76
N SER A 236 9.12 -9.87 -7.84
CA SER A 236 7.77 -9.35 -8.10
C SER A 236 7.75 -7.85 -8.37
N TRP A 237 8.72 -7.11 -7.80
CA TRP A 237 8.89 -5.68 -8.05
C TRP A 237 9.66 -5.40 -9.34
N SER A 238 10.71 -6.16 -9.66
CA SER A 238 11.47 -5.92 -10.90
C SER A 238 10.64 -6.22 -12.15
N GLN A 239 9.75 -7.21 -12.08
CA GLN A 239 8.86 -7.60 -13.18
C GLN A 239 7.59 -6.74 -13.31
N ALA A 240 7.43 -5.67 -12.52
CA ALA A 240 6.22 -4.86 -12.53
C ALA A 240 5.90 -4.29 -13.93
N SER A 241 6.93 -3.83 -14.66
CA SER A 241 6.78 -3.24 -15.99
C SER A 241 6.26 -4.23 -17.04
N ASP A 242 6.58 -5.51 -16.90
CA ASP A 242 6.09 -6.57 -17.79
C ASP A 242 4.60 -6.87 -17.59
N GLN A 243 4.04 -6.37 -16.49
CA GLN A 243 2.66 -6.60 -16.07
C GLN A 243 1.75 -5.39 -16.33
N VAL A 244 2.22 -4.38 -17.08
CA VAL A 244 1.43 -3.21 -17.48
C VAL A 244 0.27 -3.62 -18.38
N VAL A 245 -0.94 -3.23 -17.98
CA VAL A 245 -2.15 -3.52 -18.74
C VAL A 245 -2.18 -2.66 -20.00
N GLN A 246 -2.19 -3.36 -21.14
CA GLN A 246 -2.37 -2.76 -22.44
C GLN A 246 -3.81 -2.30 -22.58
N VAL A 247 -3.99 -1.01 -22.82
CA VAL A 247 -5.31 -0.41 -23.02
C VAL A 247 -5.52 -0.23 -24.53
N PRO A 248 -6.60 -0.78 -25.11
CA PRO A 248 -6.89 -0.56 -26.51
C PRO A 248 -7.17 0.92 -26.77
N SER A 249 -6.97 1.38 -28.00
CA SER A 249 -7.31 2.75 -28.39
C SER A 249 -8.79 3.02 -28.15
N ILE A 250 -9.10 4.05 -27.35
CA ILE A 250 -10.46 4.51 -27.07
C ILE A 250 -10.67 5.82 -27.84
N PRO A 251 -11.34 5.80 -29.01
CA PRO A 251 -11.51 7.01 -29.81
C PRO A 251 -12.40 8.02 -29.09
N THR A 252 -12.05 9.30 -29.24
CA THR A 252 -12.90 10.43 -28.86
C THR A 252 -14.10 10.47 -29.80
N LEU A 253 -15.30 10.45 -29.25
CA LEU A 253 -16.56 10.51 -30.00
C LEU A 253 -17.24 11.86 -29.77
N GLY A 254 -18.08 12.29 -30.71
CA GLY A 254 -18.91 13.48 -30.59
C GLY A 254 -20.32 13.27 -31.12
N GLY A 255 -21.24 14.18 -30.79
CA GLY A 255 -22.62 14.17 -31.29
C GLY A 255 -23.38 12.87 -31.01
N ASP A 256 -24.14 12.41 -32.01
CA ASP A 256 -25.01 11.23 -31.89
C ASP A 256 -24.25 9.93 -31.60
N GLU A 257 -22.99 9.83 -32.05
CA GLU A 257 -22.17 8.64 -31.79
C GLU A 257 -21.78 8.54 -30.31
N LEU A 258 -21.42 9.67 -29.69
CA LEU A 258 -21.16 9.75 -28.26
C LEU A 258 -22.43 9.42 -27.46
N ALA A 259 -23.57 10.01 -27.82
CA ALA A 259 -24.85 9.72 -27.16
C ALA A 259 -25.22 8.23 -27.24
N SER A 260 -25.04 7.61 -28.40
CA SER A 260 -25.29 6.18 -28.59
C SER A 260 -24.33 5.31 -27.77
N SER A 261 -23.06 5.70 -27.67
CA SER A 261 -22.07 5.01 -26.84
C SER A 261 -22.40 5.10 -25.35
N ILE A 262 -22.80 6.29 -24.86
CA ILE A 262 -23.23 6.51 -23.48
C ILE A 262 -24.45 5.64 -23.16
N GLN A 263 -25.44 5.56 -24.06
CA GLN A 263 -26.62 4.73 -23.85
C GLN A 263 -26.28 3.23 -23.76
N ARG A 264 -25.34 2.73 -24.57
CA ARG A 264 -24.86 1.34 -24.45
C ARG A 264 -24.08 1.14 -23.15
N GLY A 265 -23.24 2.10 -22.77
CA GLY A 265 -22.50 2.09 -21.52
C GLY A 265 -23.40 2.03 -20.29
N GLU A 266 -24.51 2.76 -20.31
CA GLU A 266 -25.55 2.71 -19.28
C GLU A 266 -26.09 1.28 -19.12
N ALA A 267 -26.47 0.63 -20.23
CA ALA A 267 -26.95 -0.75 -20.19
C ALA A 267 -25.93 -1.72 -19.57
N PHE A 268 -24.63 -1.53 -19.79
CA PHE A 268 -23.60 -2.33 -19.14
C PHE A 268 -23.43 -2.00 -17.65
N PHE A 269 -23.54 -0.73 -17.27
CA PHE A 269 -23.47 -0.30 -15.87
C PHE A 269 -24.58 -0.92 -15.02
N HIS A 270 -25.81 -1.02 -15.56
CA HIS A 270 -26.97 -1.66 -14.94
C HIS A 270 -27.03 -3.19 -15.17
N GLY A 271 -26.23 -3.72 -16.09
CA GLY A 271 -26.23 -5.12 -16.47
C GLY A 271 -25.61 -6.05 -15.42
N GLN A 272 -25.82 -7.36 -15.56
CA GLN A 272 -25.35 -8.37 -14.59
C GLN A 272 -23.85 -8.64 -14.64
N ILE A 273 -23.17 -8.32 -15.75
CA ILE A 273 -21.73 -8.59 -15.93
C ILE A 273 -20.90 -7.58 -15.13
N ALA A 274 -21.07 -6.28 -15.41
CA ALA A 274 -20.34 -5.25 -14.69
C ALA A 274 -21.00 -4.91 -13.35
N ASN A 275 -22.34 -4.97 -13.28
CA ASN A 275 -23.18 -4.79 -12.09
C ASN A 275 -22.73 -3.61 -11.20
N CYS A 276 -22.36 -2.49 -11.84
CA CYS A 276 -21.78 -1.35 -11.15
C CYS A 276 -22.77 -0.72 -10.17
N VAL A 277 -24.06 -0.80 -10.50
CA VAL A 277 -25.17 -0.33 -9.67
C VAL A 277 -25.20 -0.95 -8.29
N GLY A 278 -24.73 -2.19 -8.11
CA GLY A 278 -24.75 -2.89 -6.83
C GLY A 278 -23.94 -2.18 -5.73
N CYS A 279 -22.95 -1.38 -6.13
CA CYS A 279 -22.13 -0.58 -5.22
C CYS A 279 -22.31 0.92 -5.46
N HIS A 280 -22.33 1.37 -6.71
CA HIS A 280 -22.34 2.80 -7.04
C HIS A 280 -23.74 3.42 -7.10
N GLY A 281 -24.81 2.62 -6.95
CA GLY A 281 -26.19 3.08 -7.04
C GLY A 281 -26.63 3.34 -8.49
N GLN A 282 -27.94 3.53 -8.68
CA GLN A 282 -28.57 3.57 -10.02
C GLN A 282 -28.02 4.68 -10.93
N GLY A 283 -27.68 5.85 -10.36
CA GLY A 283 -27.10 6.98 -11.07
C GLY A 283 -25.64 7.27 -10.69
N GLY A 284 -24.92 6.29 -10.13
CA GLY A 284 -23.52 6.48 -9.69
C GLY A 284 -23.36 7.39 -8.46
N ALA A 285 -24.44 7.66 -7.72
CA ALA A 285 -24.44 8.56 -6.57
C ALA A 285 -23.80 7.96 -5.30
N ALA A 286 -23.48 6.65 -5.31
CA ALA A 286 -22.98 5.86 -4.17
C ALA A 286 -23.85 6.06 -2.91
N ASP A 287 -25.17 6.03 -3.11
CA ASP A 287 -26.23 6.18 -2.12
C ASP A 287 -26.64 4.85 -1.46
N LEU A 288 -26.14 3.73 -1.97
CA LEU A 288 -26.31 2.41 -1.37
C LEU A 288 -25.41 2.24 -0.14
N VAL A 289 -25.94 1.56 0.88
CA VAL A 289 -25.17 1.19 2.06
C VAL A 289 -24.28 0.00 1.72
N THR A 290 -22.97 0.22 1.62
CA THR A 290 -21.98 -0.86 1.55
C THR A 290 -21.50 -1.22 2.97
N LEU A 291 -21.58 -2.49 3.33
CA LEU A 291 -21.14 -3.01 4.64
C LEU A 291 -19.74 -3.64 4.59
N ASP A 292 -19.06 -3.50 3.46
CA ASP A 292 -17.76 -4.11 3.25
C ASP A 292 -16.59 -3.18 3.62
N TYR A 293 -15.47 -3.78 3.96
CA TYR A 293 -14.24 -3.11 4.40
C TYR A 293 -13.15 -3.28 3.35
N ASP A 294 -12.13 -2.42 3.40
CA ASP A 294 -10.93 -2.63 2.61
C ASP A 294 -10.14 -3.84 3.12
N ASP A 295 -9.27 -4.40 2.28
CA ASP A 295 -8.57 -5.65 2.61
C ASP A 295 -7.65 -5.50 3.83
N TRP A 296 -7.16 -4.28 4.06
CA TRP A 296 -6.35 -3.96 5.23
C TRP A 296 -7.16 -4.03 6.52
N ALA A 297 -8.33 -3.41 6.57
CA ALA A 297 -9.21 -3.51 7.73
C ALA A 297 -9.68 -4.96 7.95
N LYS A 298 -9.98 -5.70 6.88
CA LYS A 298 -10.40 -7.11 6.95
C LYS A 298 -9.34 -8.02 7.56
N GLU A 299 -8.07 -7.77 7.26
CA GLU A 299 -6.92 -8.59 7.69
C GLU A 299 -6.89 -8.82 9.21
N TYR A 300 -7.02 -7.75 10.00
CA TYR A 300 -6.99 -7.82 11.46
C TYR A 300 -8.39 -7.82 12.10
N SER A 301 -9.46 -8.02 11.30
CA SER A 301 -10.84 -8.05 11.79
C SER A 301 -11.66 -9.21 11.22
N THR A 302 -12.45 -8.98 10.18
CA THR A 302 -13.47 -9.92 9.69
C THR A 302 -12.88 -11.22 9.16
N ARG A 303 -11.65 -11.22 8.62
CA ARG A 303 -10.94 -12.45 8.22
C ARG A 303 -10.51 -13.31 9.42
N LEU A 304 -10.40 -12.73 10.60
CA LEU A 304 -10.17 -13.43 11.87
C LEU A 304 -11.47 -13.81 12.59
N GLY A 305 -12.62 -13.67 11.93
CA GLY A 305 -13.94 -13.87 12.55
C GLY A 305 -14.30 -12.80 13.59
N LEU A 306 -13.57 -11.67 13.62
CA LEU A 306 -13.85 -10.59 14.56
C LEU A 306 -14.82 -9.58 13.97
N SER A 307 -15.78 -9.14 14.79
CA SER A 307 -16.64 -8.01 14.46
C SER A 307 -15.87 -6.70 14.64
N PRO A 308 -15.78 -5.83 13.62
CA PRO A 308 -15.18 -4.51 13.77
C PRO A 308 -15.86 -3.60 14.80
N ALA A 309 -17.11 -3.92 15.20
CA ALA A 309 -17.85 -3.21 16.23
C ALA A 309 -17.53 -3.68 17.66
N ASP A 310 -16.90 -4.85 17.82
CA ASP A 310 -16.50 -5.38 19.12
C ASP A 310 -15.25 -4.66 19.63
N ARG A 311 -15.47 -3.70 20.54
CA ARG A 311 -14.39 -2.86 21.07
C ARG A 311 -13.36 -3.63 21.89
N ASP A 312 -13.75 -4.74 22.51
CA ASP A 312 -12.86 -5.53 23.36
C ASP A 312 -12.01 -6.45 22.50
N ALA A 313 -12.61 -7.13 21.52
CA ALA A 313 -11.89 -7.94 20.56
C ALA A 313 -10.91 -7.13 19.68
N MET A 314 -11.26 -5.89 19.33
CA MET A 314 -10.42 -5.01 18.51
C MET A 314 -9.34 -4.26 19.32
N ARG A 315 -9.43 -4.26 20.67
CA ARG A 315 -8.51 -3.50 21.54
C ARG A 315 -7.04 -3.88 21.36
N PRO A 316 -6.65 -5.16 21.26
CA PRO A 316 -5.25 -5.54 21.05
C PRO A 316 -4.68 -4.97 19.76
N PHE A 317 -5.41 -5.09 18.65
CA PHE A 317 -4.98 -4.55 17.35
C PHE A 317 -4.85 -3.03 17.36
N LYS A 318 -5.80 -2.33 17.99
CA LYS A 318 -5.70 -0.87 18.15
C LYS A 318 -4.48 -0.46 18.98
N LYS A 319 -4.16 -1.20 20.05
CA LYS A 319 -2.95 -0.95 20.85
C LYS A 319 -1.68 -1.21 20.05
N ALA A 320 -1.69 -2.19 19.15
CA ALA A 320 -0.60 -2.46 18.21
C ALA A 320 -0.50 -1.45 17.04
N GLY A 321 -1.37 -0.44 17.00
CA GLY A 321 -1.33 0.62 15.97
C GLY A 321 -2.25 0.39 14.77
N ALA A 322 -3.14 -0.61 14.81
CA ALA A 322 -4.12 -0.79 13.74
C ALA A 322 -5.08 0.41 13.69
N PRO A 323 -5.35 0.97 12.49
CA PRO A 323 -6.37 1.99 12.35
C PRO A 323 -7.74 1.40 12.76
N THR A 324 -8.72 2.26 13.10
CA THR A 324 -10.08 1.76 13.32
C THR A 324 -10.68 1.36 11.96
N PRO A 325 -11.21 0.13 11.78
CA PRO A 325 -11.84 -0.29 10.53
C PRO A 325 -12.91 0.70 10.05
N ARG A 326 -12.89 1.03 8.76
CA ARG A 326 -13.88 1.90 8.12
C ARG A 326 -14.48 1.20 6.92
N LEU A 327 -15.78 1.39 6.74
CA LEU A 327 -16.48 0.89 5.56
C LEU A 327 -15.86 1.48 4.29
N ALA A 328 -15.58 0.62 3.32
CA ALA A 328 -15.08 0.99 2.01
C ALA A 328 -16.23 1.58 1.19
N LYS A 329 -16.45 2.89 1.37
CA LYS A 329 -17.48 3.62 0.64
C LYS A 329 -17.08 3.79 -0.83
N PRO A 330 -17.94 3.38 -1.78
CA PRO A 330 -17.69 3.61 -3.19
C PRO A 330 -17.67 5.11 -3.49
N ARG A 331 -16.98 5.48 -4.57
CA ARG A 331 -16.92 6.87 -5.00
C ARG A 331 -18.27 7.29 -5.58
N ARG A 332 -18.76 8.47 -5.19
CA ARG A 332 -19.84 9.17 -5.93
C ARG A 332 -19.31 9.59 -7.30
N LEU A 333 -19.68 8.88 -8.36
CA LEU A 333 -19.18 9.10 -9.72
C LEU A 333 -19.68 10.43 -10.29
N THR A 334 -20.85 10.89 -9.82
CA THR A 334 -21.45 12.18 -10.20
C THR A 334 -20.64 13.41 -9.82
N LEU A 335 -19.59 13.26 -9.00
CA LEU A 335 -18.73 14.39 -8.62
C LEU A 335 -17.58 14.63 -9.62
N GLY A 336 -17.34 13.74 -10.59
CA GLY A 336 -16.25 13.88 -11.57
C GLY A 336 -14.83 13.77 -11.00
N VAL A 337 -14.68 13.63 -9.69
CA VAL A 337 -13.38 13.50 -9.02
C VAL A 337 -13.05 12.03 -8.80
N PHE A 338 -12.25 11.47 -9.71
CA PHE A 338 -11.76 10.09 -9.64
C PHE A 338 -10.36 10.05 -9.01
N ARG A 339 -10.22 9.34 -7.89
CA ARG A 339 -8.96 9.27 -7.10
C ARG A 339 -7.76 8.80 -7.90
N GLY A 340 -7.97 7.86 -8.81
CA GLY A 340 -6.91 7.25 -9.61
C GLY A 340 -6.71 7.89 -10.98
N GLY A 341 -7.43 8.97 -11.31
CA GLY A 341 -7.55 9.57 -12.65
C GLY A 341 -8.91 9.30 -13.31
N GLY A 342 -9.39 10.25 -14.11
CA GLY A 342 -10.71 10.23 -14.77
C GLY A 342 -10.65 10.17 -16.30
N ASP A 343 -9.46 10.10 -16.87
CA ASP A 343 -9.27 9.88 -18.30
C ASP A 343 -9.71 8.46 -18.69
N ALA A 344 -9.99 8.27 -19.99
CA ALA A 344 -10.58 7.04 -20.48
C ALA A 344 -9.68 5.82 -20.25
N GLU A 345 -8.36 5.99 -20.39
CA GLU A 345 -7.38 4.92 -20.26
C GLU A 345 -7.28 4.43 -18.81
N THR A 346 -7.22 5.38 -17.87
CA THR A 346 -7.25 5.09 -16.44
C THR A 346 -8.55 4.40 -16.04
N LEU A 347 -9.70 4.95 -16.44
CA LEU A 347 -11.00 4.35 -16.11
C LEU A 347 -11.13 2.94 -16.67
N TYR A 348 -10.67 2.71 -17.90
CA TYR A 348 -10.59 1.38 -18.49
C TYR A 348 -9.79 0.42 -17.59
N ARG A 349 -8.62 0.83 -17.09
CA ARG A 349 -7.84 0.01 -16.16
C ARG A 349 -8.57 -0.25 -14.84
N ARG A 350 -9.23 0.75 -14.25
CA ARG A 350 -9.97 0.55 -12.99
C ARG A 350 -11.16 -0.39 -13.15
N ILE A 351 -11.83 -0.35 -14.31
CA ILE A 351 -12.94 -1.24 -14.62
C ILE A 351 -12.42 -2.66 -14.85
N THR A 352 -11.39 -2.84 -15.67
CA THR A 352 -10.90 -4.19 -16.04
C THR A 352 -10.03 -4.86 -14.99
N GLN A 353 -9.37 -4.09 -14.11
CA GLN A 353 -8.50 -4.62 -13.06
C GLN A 353 -9.10 -4.48 -11.66
N GLY A 354 -10.21 -3.76 -11.52
CA GLY A 354 -10.71 -3.35 -10.22
C GLY A 354 -9.73 -2.41 -9.50
N ILE A 355 -9.91 -2.27 -8.20
CA ILE A 355 -9.02 -1.48 -7.35
C ILE A 355 -8.46 -2.40 -6.26
N ALA A 356 -7.15 -2.69 -6.35
CA ALA A 356 -6.45 -3.56 -5.42
C ALA A 356 -6.56 -3.07 -3.96
N GLY A 357 -6.73 -4.03 -3.04
CA GLY A 357 -6.94 -3.74 -1.63
C GLY A 357 -8.34 -3.21 -1.29
N THR A 358 -9.30 -3.26 -2.22
CA THR A 358 -10.69 -2.79 -1.99
C THR A 358 -11.71 -3.81 -2.49
N PRO A 359 -12.98 -3.68 -2.07
CA PRO A 359 -14.07 -4.48 -2.61
C PRO A 359 -14.39 -4.26 -4.09
N MET A 360 -13.84 -3.23 -4.75
CA MET A 360 -14.13 -2.97 -6.18
C MET A 360 -13.44 -4.02 -7.06
N PRO A 361 -14.20 -4.95 -7.68
CA PRO A 361 -13.64 -6.05 -8.45
C PRO A 361 -13.30 -5.62 -9.87
N SER A 362 -12.60 -6.50 -10.60
CA SER A 362 -12.43 -6.41 -12.05
C SER A 362 -13.69 -6.84 -12.78
N VAL A 363 -14.03 -6.16 -13.87
CA VAL A 363 -14.96 -6.64 -14.89
C VAL A 363 -14.20 -7.59 -15.83
N ALA A 364 -14.76 -8.77 -16.06
CA ALA A 364 -14.17 -9.74 -16.99
C ALA A 364 -14.15 -9.20 -18.42
N VAL A 365 -13.00 -9.31 -19.08
CA VAL A 365 -12.81 -8.89 -20.48
C VAL A 365 -12.93 -10.13 -21.38
N ALA A 366 -13.76 -10.03 -22.42
CA ALA A 366 -13.94 -11.09 -23.41
C ALA A 366 -13.43 -10.63 -24.79
N GLU A 367 -12.88 -11.56 -25.58
CA GLU A 367 -12.48 -11.26 -26.97
C GLU A 367 -13.69 -10.95 -27.86
N THR A 368 -14.76 -11.70 -27.66
CA THR A 368 -16.05 -11.58 -28.35
C THR A 368 -17.21 -11.67 -27.37
N GLU A 369 -18.40 -11.24 -27.78
CA GLU A 369 -19.58 -11.29 -26.94
C GLU A 369 -19.94 -12.74 -26.57
N ASN A 370 -19.91 -13.04 -25.27
CA ASN A 370 -20.12 -14.40 -24.77
C ASN A 370 -21.00 -14.48 -23.50
N GLY A 371 -21.52 -13.34 -23.03
CA GLY A 371 -22.40 -13.26 -21.85
C GLY A 371 -21.71 -13.40 -20.49
N THR A 372 -20.40 -13.62 -20.44
CA THR A 372 -19.62 -13.78 -19.19
C THR A 372 -18.62 -12.65 -18.95
N GLY A 373 -18.33 -11.85 -19.98
CA GLY A 373 -17.48 -10.67 -19.92
C GLY A 373 -17.90 -9.62 -20.93
N LEU A 374 -17.29 -8.44 -20.85
CA LEU A 374 -17.47 -7.35 -21.81
C LEU A 374 -16.31 -7.30 -22.79
N THR A 375 -16.59 -7.00 -24.05
CA THR A 375 -15.53 -6.74 -25.04
C THR A 375 -14.86 -5.39 -24.79
N ALA A 376 -13.68 -5.17 -25.39
CA ALA A 376 -12.97 -3.90 -25.29
C ALA A 376 -13.83 -2.69 -25.71
N SER A 377 -14.66 -2.82 -26.75
CA SER A 377 -15.56 -1.75 -27.21
C SER A 377 -16.71 -1.50 -26.23
N GLN A 378 -17.27 -2.56 -25.64
CA GLN A 378 -18.31 -2.45 -24.62
C GLN A 378 -17.78 -1.79 -23.34
N ILE A 379 -16.53 -2.07 -22.96
CA ILE A 379 -15.87 -1.39 -21.84
C ILE A 379 -15.64 0.09 -22.19
N ALA A 380 -15.26 0.42 -23.42
CA ALA A 380 -15.14 1.82 -23.86
C ALA A 380 -16.49 2.57 -23.78
N ASP A 381 -17.60 1.93 -24.15
CA ASP A 381 -18.95 2.47 -23.95
C ASP A 381 -19.23 2.73 -22.45
N LEU A 382 -18.93 1.76 -21.59
CA LEU A 382 -19.08 1.89 -20.14
C LEU A 382 -18.22 3.02 -19.55
N VAL A 383 -16.98 3.19 -20.02
CA VAL A 383 -16.10 4.31 -19.64
C VAL A 383 -16.76 5.65 -19.95
N ARG A 384 -17.31 5.82 -21.16
CA ARG A 384 -17.97 7.07 -21.56
C ARG A 384 -19.22 7.34 -20.73
N TYR A 385 -20.00 6.31 -20.38
CA TYR A 385 -21.11 6.47 -19.44
C TYR A 385 -20.64 6.92 -18.05
N VAL A 386 -19.58 6.30 -17.50
CA VAL A 386 -19.02 6.71 -16.20
C VAL A 386 -18.56 8.18 -16.23
N GLN A 387 -17.96 8.62 -17.34
CA GLN A 387 -17.58 10.03 -17.51
C GLN A 387 -18.80 10.95 -17.61
N SER A 388 -19.87 10.55 -18.31
CA SER A 388 -21.08 11.36 -18.48
C SER A 388 -21.85 11.56 -17.17
N LEU A 389 -21.76 10.63 -16.22
CA LEU A 389 -22.38 10.78 -14.89
C LEU A 389 -21.92 12.02 -14.13
N SER A 390 -20.71 12.52 -14.40
CA SER A 390 -20.15 13.68 -13.72
C SER A 390 -20.65 15.03 -14.23
N GLY A 391 -21.49 15.04 -15.27
CA GLY A 391 -21.91 16.26 -15.96
C GLY A 391 -20.82 16.89 -16.85
N ALA A 392 -19.67 16.22 -17.01
CA ALA A 392 -18.55 16.69 -17.84
C ALA A 392 -18.66 16.31 -19.33
N ALA A 393 -19.85 15.86 -19.78
CA ALA A 393 -20.12 15.50 -21.17
C ALA A 393 -20.84 16.62 -21.95
N GLU A 394 -20.56 17.88 -21.62
CA GLU A 394 -20.95 19.05 -22.42
C GLU A 394 -19.75 19.66 -23.14
#